data_AF-A0AAN9HGJ6-F1
#
_entry.id   AF-A0AAN9HGJ6-F1
#
_cell.length_a   1.000
_cell.length_b   1.000
_cell.length_c   1.000
_cell.angle_alpha   90.00
_cell.angle_beta   90.00
_cell.angle_gamma   90.00
#
_symmetry.space_group_name_H-M   'P 1'
#
loop_
_entity.id
_entity.type
_entity.pdbx_description
1 polymer ?
#
loop_
_entity_poly.entity_id
_entity_poly.type
_entity_poly.pdbx_seq_one_letter_code
_entity_poly.pdbx_strand_id
1 'polypeptide(L)'
;MTLNLCVLTPNRIVWDSEVKEIILSTNSGQIGILPNHAPIATAVDIGILRIRLNDQWLTMALMGGFARIGSNEITILVNDAEKGSDIDPQEAQQTLEIAEANLSKAEGKRKTIEANLALRRARTRVEAINMISTFMVLLYEYDIFWAFLIISILIPILAFLISGILAPINKGPEKLSSYESGIEPMGDAWLQFRIRYYMFALVFVVFDVETVFLYPWAMSFDVLGVSVFIEALIFVLILIVGLVYAWRKGALEWS
;
A
#
# COMPACT_ATOMS: atom_id res chain seq x y z
N MET A 1 -16.90 -8.78 22.71
CA MET A 1 -18.30 -8.58 22.25
C MET A 1 -18.41 -9.21 20.88
N THR A 2 -19.47 -9.98 20.64
CA THR A 2 -19.71 -10.76 19.42
C THR A 2 -21.04 -10.36 18.78
N LEU A 3 -21.22 -10.74 17.52
CA LEU A 3 -22.46 -10.66 16.77
C LEU A 3 -22.85 -12.05 16.27
N ASN A 4 -24.14 -12.35 16.24
CA ASN A 4 -24.68 -13.59 15.71
C ASN A 4 -24.84 -13.43 14.20
N LEU A 5 -24.14 -14.25 13.43
CA LEU A 5 -24.21 -14.25 11.97
C LEU A 5 -24.92 -15.51 11.49
N CYS A 6 -26.04 -15.31 10.77
CA CYS A 6 -26.77 -16.36 10.09
C CYS A 6 -26.77 -16.09 8.57
N VAL A 7 -26.23 -17.03 7.79
CA VAL A 7 -26.23 -16.98 6.32
C VAL A 7 -27.08 -18.13 5.79
N LEU A 8 -28.10 -17.77 5.01
CA LEU A 8 -29.18 -18.64 4.57
C LEU A 8 -29.26 -18.63 3.04
N THR A 9 -29.34 -19.82 2.46
CA THR A 9 -29.77 -20.02 1.06
C THR A 9 -31.19 -20.58 1.04
N PRO A 10 -31.89 -20.58 -0.11
CA PRO A 10 -33.27 -21.08 -0.19
C PRO A 10 -33.44 -22.53 0.29
N ASN A 11 -32.35 -23.32 0.27
CA ASN A 11 -32.39 -24.75 0.54
C ASN A 11 -31.75 -25.15 1.87
N ARG A 12 -30.88 -24.32 2.49
CA ARG A 12 -30.18 -24.67 3.73
C ARG A 12 -29.60 -23.45 4.46
N ILE A 13 -29.30 -23.66 5.74
CA ILE A 13 -28.44 -22.75 6.51
C ILE A 13 -26.99 -23.08 6.17
N VAL A 14 -26.22 -22.09 5.71
CA VAL A 14 -24.82 -22.26 5.29
C VAL A 14 -23.86 -21.91 6.44
N TRP A 15 -24.24 -20.91 7.24
CA TRP A 15 -23.47 -20.47 8.40
C TRP A 15 -24.41 -20.02 9.51
N ASP A 16 -24.12 -20.43 10.75
CA ASP A 16 -24.83 -19.97 11.95
C ASP A 16 -23.87 -20.04 13.14
N SER A 17 -23.24 -18.92 13.47
CA SER A 17 -22.32 -18.83 14.62
C SER A 17 -22.11 -17.40 15.09
N GLU A 18 -21.55 -17.25 16.29
CA GLU A 18 -21.03 -15.97 16.76
C GLU A 18 -19.73 -15.60 16.06
N VAL A 19 -19.57 -14.33 15.72
CA VAL A 19 -18.38 -13.78 15.03
C VAL A 19 -18.00 -12.44 15.65
N LYS A 20 -16.77 -11.98 15.46
CA LYS A 20 -16.30 -10.68 15.99
C LYS A 20 -16.60 -9.52 15.04
N GLU A 21 -16.48 -9.77 13.74
CA GLU A 21 -16.56 -8.77 12.68
C GLU A 21 -16.90 -9.48 11.37
N ILE A 22 -17.64 -8.79 10.51
CA ILE A 22 -17.84 -9.22 9.12
C ILE A 22 -17.56 -8.07 8.15
N ILE A 23 -17.12 -8.41 6.94
CA ILE A 23 -17.00 -7.48 5.82
C ILE A 23 -17.85 -8.02 4.68
N LEU A 24 -18.89 -7.28 4.32
CA LEU A 24 -19.91 -7.65 3.35
C LEU A 24 -19.80 -6.78 2.09
N SER A 25 -19.94 -7.39 0.92
CA SER A 25 -19.99 -6.68 -0.36
C SER A 25 -21.44 -6.25 -0.68
N THR A 26 -21.70 -4.95 -0.73
CA THR A 26 -23.00 -4.35 -1.08
C THR A 26 -22.92 -3.64 -2.44
N ASN A 27 -24.06 -3.25 -2.99
CA ASN A 27 -24.10 -2.51 -4.26
C ASN A 27 -23.37 -1.14 -4.22
N SER A 28 -23.10 -0.62 -3.02
CA SER A 28 -22.39 0.65 -2.82
C SER A 28 -20.91 0.46 -2.47
N GLY A 29 -20.42 -0.79 -2.43
CA GLY A 29 -19.05 -1.14 -2.01
C GLY A 29 -19.03 -2.08 -0.81
N GLN A 30 -17.87 -2.17 -0.15
CA GLN A 30 -17.68 -3.02 1.03
C GLN A 30 -18.12 -2.30 2.30
N ILE A 31 -18.84 -3.00 3.18
CA ILE A 31 -19.24 -2.52 4.51
C ILE A 31 -18.68 -3.46 5.58
N GLY A 32 -17.95 -2.88 6.54
CA GLY A 32 -17.51 -3.58 7.75
C GLY A 32 -18.56 -3.44 8.84
N ILE A 33 -18.95 -4.53 9.48
CA ILE A 33 -19.96 -4.55 10.53
C ILE A 33 -19.33 -5.12 11.81
N LEU A 34 -19.38 -4.30 12.85
CA LEU A 34 -18.82 -4.55 14.19
C LEU A 34 -19.95 -4.76 15.20
N PRO A 35 -19.65 -5.27 16.41
CA PRO A 35 -20.65 -5.34 17.47
C PRO A 35 -21.22 -3.95 17.78
N ASN A 36 -22.53 -3.90 18.04
CA ASN A 36 -23.34 -2.72 18.31
C ASN A 36 -23.48 -1.75 17.13
N HIS A 37 -23.35 -2.24 15.90
CA HIS A 37 -23.67 -1.47 14.71
C HIS A 37 -25.14 -1.05 14.68
N ALA A 38 -25.43 0.14 14.14
CA ALA A 38 -26.81 0.62 13.98
C ALA A 38 -27.62 -0.33 13.07
N PRO A 39 -28.90 -0.61 13.38
CA PRO A 39 -29.73 -1.47 12.53
C PRO A 39 -29.87 -0.91 11.12
N ILE A 40 -29.59 -1.74 10.11
CA ILE A 40 -29.68 -1.37 8.70
C ILE A 40 -30.07 -2.59 7.85
N ALA A 41 -30.80 -2.35 6.77
CA ALA A 41 -31.08 -3.36 5.75
C ALA A 41 -30.43 -2.93 4.44
N THR A 42 -29.68 -3.83 3.80
CA THR A 42 -28.95 -3.55 2.56
C THR A 42 -29.08 -4.69 1.56
N ALA A 43 -29.00 -4.36 0.28
CA ALA A 43 -28.76 -5.35 -0.76
C ALA A 43 -27.30 -5.83 -0.71
N VAL A 44 -27.10 -7.11 -0.99
CA VAL A 44 -25.81 -7.79 -1.07
C VAL A 44 -25.53 -8.04 -2.54
N ASP A 45 -24.37 -7.57 -3.03
CA ASP A 45 -23.93 -7.84 -4.40
C ASP A 45 -23.28 -9.23 -4.49
N ILE A 46 -23.05 -9.71 -5.70
CA ILE A 46 -22.23 -10.90 -5.94
C ILE A 46 -20.80 -10.56 -5.53
N GLY A 47 -20.32 -11.21 -4.48
CA GLY A 47 -19.03 -10.87 -3.90
C GLY A 47 -18.67 -11.74 -2.72
N ILE A 48 -17.52 -11.44 -2.12
CA ILE A 48 -17.01 -12.17 -0.97
C ILE A 48 -17.57 -11.58 0.33
N LEU A 49 -17.90 -12.48 1.26
CA LEU A 49 -18.12 -12.18 2.67
C LEU A 49 -16.90 -12.66 3.44
N ARG A 50 -16.29 -11.74 4.18
CA ARG A 50 -15.18 -12.07 5.09
C ARG A 50 -15.73 -12.12 6.51
N ILE A 51 -15.41 -13.18 7.22
CA ILE A 51 -15.89 -13.44 8.57
C ILE A 51 -14.67 -13.59 9.47
N ARG A 52 -14.64 -12.87 10.59
CA ARG A 52 -13.57 -12.99 11.58
C ARG A 52 -14.03 -13.81 12.77
N LEU A 53 -13.46 -15.01 12.93
CA LEU A 53 -13.68 -15.93 14.04
C LEU A 53 -12.40 -16.08 14.85
N ASN A 54 -12.41 -15.74 16.14
CA ASN A 54 -11.27 -15.97 17.05
C ASN A 54 -9.89 -15.58 16.48
N ASP A 55 -9.85 -14.46 15.75
CA ASP A 55 -8.66 -13.91 15.08
C ASP A 55 -8.18 -14.60 13.80
N GLN A 56 -8.95 -15.55 13.27
CA GLN A 56 -8.80 -16.08 11.92
C GLN A 56 -9.86 -15.51 10.98
N TRP A 57 -9.44 -15.18 9.75
CA TRP A 57 -10.34 -14.74 8.69
C TRP A 57 -10.76 -15.94 7.86
N LEU A 58 -12.07 -16.12 7.70
CA LEU A 58 -12.68 -17.06 6.78
C LEU A 58 -13.37 -16.29 5.64
N THR A 59 -13.33 -16.84 4.44
CA THR A 59 -13.97 -16.28 3.25
C THR A 59 -15.12 -17.16 2.79
N MET A 60 -16.19 -16.52 2.30
CA MET A 60 -17.35 -17.18 1.71
C MET A 60 -17.78 -16.40 0.47
N ALA A 61 -18.05 -17.12 -0.63
CA ALA A 61 -18.58 -16.55 -1.85
C ALA A 61 -20.10 -16.42 -1.72
N LEU A 62 -20.66 -15.22 -1.94
CA LEU A 62 -22.09 -14.97 -1.93
C LEU A 62 -22.58 -14.60 -3.33
N MET A 63 -23.68 -15.23 -3.78
CA MET A 63 -24.25 -15.02 -5.12
C MET A 63 -25.38 -13.98 -5.12
N GLY A 64 -25.17 -12.89 -4.38
CA GLY A 64 -26.10 -11.77 -4.23
C GLY A 64 -27.34 -12.09 -3.40
N GLY A 65 -27.98 -11.05 -2.85
CA GLY A 65 -29.14 -11.19 -1.99
C GLY A 65 -29.42 -9.96 -1.13
N PHE A 66 -29.81 -10.18 0.12
CA PHE A 66 -30.15 -9.14 1.08
C PHE A 66 -29.55 -9.45 2.44
N ALA A 67 -29.10 -8.42 3.14
CA ALA A 67 -28.62 -8.52 4.51
C ALA A 67 -29.43 -7.58 5.40
N ARG A 68 -29.83 -8.10 6.55
CA ARG A 68 -30.46 -7.35 7.63
C ARG A 68 -29.53 -7.38 8.83
N ILE A 69 -29.14 -6.22 9.28
CA ILE A 69 -28.34 -5.99 10.48
C ILE A 69 -29.30 -5.43 11.54
N GLY A 70 -29.47 -6.16 12.63
CA GLY A 70 -30.20 -5.77 13.83
C GLY A 70 -29.28 -5.47 15.01
N SER A 71 -29.79 -5.64 16.23
CA SER A 71 -29.03 -5.45 17.47
C SER A 71 -28.12 -6.65 17.74
N ASN A 72 -26.92 -6.66 17.15
CA ASN A 72 -25.95 -7.78 17.21
C ASN A 72 -26.41 -9.08 16.55
N GLU A 73 -27.44 -9.01 15.72
CA GLU A 73 -27.95 -10.13 14.92
C GLU A 73 -27.89 -9.74 13.45
N ILE A 74 -27.25 -10.58 12.64
CA ILE A 74 -27.09 -10.37 11.21
C ILE A 74 -27.66 -11.56 10.48
N THR A 75 -28.66 -11.30 9.64
CA THR A 75 -29.27 -12.30 8.78
C THR A 75 -28.96 -11.95 7.33
N ILE A 76 -28.27 -12.84 6.63
CA ILE A 76 -27.94 -12.70 5.21
C ILE A 76 -28.73 -13.76 4.44
N LEU A 77 -29.62 -13.29 3.58
CA LEU A 77 -30.44 -14.09 2.67
C LEU A 77 -29.84 -13.99 1.28
N VAL A 78 -29.29 -15.08 0.77
CA VAL A 78 -28.57 -15.11 -0.52
C VAL A 78 -29.11 -16.21 -1.41
N ASN A 79 -29.00 -16.02 -2.72
CA ASN A 79 -29.46 -17.03 -3.68
C ASN A 79 -28.63 -18.31 -3.57
N ASP A 80 -27.32 -18.16 -3.38
CA ASP A 80 -26.37 -19.26 -3.21
C ASP A 80 -25.15 -18.78 -2.42
N ALA A 81 -24.51 -19.70 -1.70
CA ALA A 81 -23.32 -19.42 -0.90
C ALA A 81 -22.44 -20.66 -0.71
N GLU A 82 -21.14 -20.48 -0.92
CA GLU A 82 -20.11 -21.51 -0.82
C GLU A 82 -18.93 -21.00 0.01
N LYS A 83 -18.46 -21.78 0.98
CA LYS A 83 -17.28 -21.43 1.79
C LYS A 83 -16.03 -21.58 0.92
N GLY A 84 -15.06 -20.66 1.06
CA GLY A 84 -13.82 -20.72 0.28
C GLY A 84 -13.02 -22.02 0.49
N SER A 85 -13.21 -22.70 1.63
CA SER A 85 -12.61 -23.99 1.95
C SER A 85 -13.19 -25.18 1.18
N ASP A 86 -14.45 -25.06 0.75
CA ASP A 86 -15.22 -26.18 0.18
C ASP A 86 -15.17 -26.15 -1.36
N ILE A 87 -14.57 -25.11 -1.95
CA ILE A 87 -14.47 -24.90 -3.40
C ILE A 87 -13.18 -25.53 -3.91
N ASP A 88 -13.27 -26.40 -4.92
CA ASP A 88 -12.10 -26.92 -5.63
C ASP A 88 -11.46 -25.80 -6.48
N PRO A 89 -10.17 -25.46 -6.27
CA PRO A 89 -9.47 -24.45 -7.04
C PRO A 89 -9.44 -24.72 -8.54
N GLN A 90 -9.33 -25.98 -8.95
CA GLN A 90 -9.22 -26.34 -10.37
C GLN A 90 -10.56 -26.20 -11.08
N GLU A 91 -11.65 -26.67 -10.45
CA GLU A 91 -13.00 -26.52 -10.98
C GLU A 91 -13.41 -25.05 -11.10
N ALA A 92 -13.10 -24.24 -10.08
CA ALA A 92 -13.41 -22.82 -10.06
C ALA A 92 -12.68 -22.07 -11.19
N GLN A 93 -11.40 -22.38 -11.42
CA GLN A 93 -10.61 -21.76 -12.47
C GLN A 93 -11.11 -22.14 -13.87
N GLN A 94 -11.41 -23.42 -14.10
CA GLN A 94 -12.00 -23.88 -15.36
C GLN A 94 -13.37 -23.21 -15.62
N THR A 95 -14.19 -23.07 -14.59
CA THR A 95 -15.49 -22.40 -14.70
C THR A 95 -15.34 -20.92 -15.07
N LEU A 96 -14.33 -20.24 -14.52
CA LEU A 96 -14.00 -18.86 -14.87
C LEU A 96 -13.59 -18.73 -16.35
N GLU A 97 -12.70 -19.59 -16.83
CA GLU A 97 -12.26 -19.60 -18.24
C GLU A 97 -13.43 -19.85 -19.20
N ILE A 98 -14.32 -20.79 -18.87
CA ILE A 98 -15.54 -21.06 -19.64
C ILE A 98 -16.47 -19.84 -19.64
N ALA A 99 -16.64 -19.16 -18.50
CA ALA A 99 -17.47 -17.97 -18.39
C ALA A 99 -16.92 -16.78 -19.20
N GLU A 100 -15.59 -16.58 -19.20
CA GLU A 100 -14.92 -15.57 -20.02
C GLU A 100 -15.08 -15.86 -21.51
N ALA A 101 -14.89 -17.12 -21.91
CA ALA A 101 -15.12 -17.55 -23.28
C ALA A 101 -16.58 -17.33 -23.72
N ASN A 102 -17.55 -17.60 -22.84
CA ASN A 102 -18.97 -17.38 -23.12
C ASN A 102 -19.32 -15.88 -23.23
N LEU A 103 -18.71 -15.02 -22.41
CA LEU A 103 -18.88 -13.57 -22.52
C LEU A 103 -18.35 -13.03 -23.86
N SER A 104 -17.19 -13.53 -24.31
CA SER A 104 -16.60 -13.11 -25.60
C SER A 104 -17.46 -13.47 -26.81
N LYS A 105 -18.23 -14.57 -26.72
CA LYS A 105 -19.11 -15.07 -27.80
C LYS A 105 -20.55 -14.54 -27.68
N ALA A 106 -20.89 -13.85 -26.60
CA ALA A 106 -22.25 -13.43 -26.33
C ALA A 106 -22.62 -12.19 -27.16
N GLU A 107 -23.42 -12.40 -28.20
CA GLU A 107 -24.01 -11.31 -28.98
C GLU A 107 -25.46 -11.00 -28.54
N GLY A 108 -25.74 -9.71 -28.33
CA GLY A 108 -27.06 -9.20 -27.98
C GLY A 108 -27.31 -8.97 -26.48
N LYS A 109 -28.16 -7.98 -26.15
CA LYS A 109 -28.34 -7.43 -24.79
C LYS A 109 -28.65 -8.49 -23.71
N ARG A 110 -29.49 -9.48 -24.02
CA ARG A 110 -29.88 -10.50 -23.03
C ARG A 110 -28.72 -11.46 -22.73
N LYS A 111 -28.11 -12.03 -23.78
CA LYS A 111 -27.00 -12.98 -23.65
C LYS A 111 -25.79 -12.34 -22.97
N THR A 112 -25.51 -11.06 -23.23
CA THR A 112 -24.43 -10.32 -22.56
C THR A 112 -24.67 -10.15 -21.06
N ILE A 113 -25.92 -9.93 -20.63
CA ILE A 113 -26.25 -9.79 -19.20
C ILE A 113 -26.11 -11.13 -18.48
N GLU A 114 -26.64 -12.21 -19.07
CA GLU A 114 -26.53 -13.56 -18.52
C GLU A 114 -25.06 -14.00 -18.42
N ALA A 115 -24.27 -13.77 -19.47
CA ALA A 115 -22.84 -14.08 -19.48
C ALA A 115 -22.05 -13.23 -18.46
N ASN A 116 -22.34 -11.93 -18.33
CA ASN A 116 -21.66 -11.07 -17.36
C ASN A 116 -21.99 -11.47 -15.92
N LEU A 117 -23.24 -11.83 -15.64
CA LEU A 117 -23.64 -12.34 -14.34
C LEU A 117 -22.93 -13.67 -14.03
N ALA A 118 -22.86 -14.60 -14.99
CA ALA A 118 -22.13 -15.85 -14.83
C ALA A 118 -20.62 -15.62 -14.59
N LEU A 119 -20.01 -14.69 -15.31
CA LEU A 119 -18.62 -14.30 -15.11
C LEU A 119 -18.38 -13.75 -13.71
N ARG A 120 -19.25 -12.84 -13.23
CA ARG A 120 -19.14 -12.29 -11.86
C ARG A 120 -19.20 -13.40 -10.82
N ARG A 121 -20.14 -14.35 -10.95
CA ARG A 121 -20.24 -15.50 -10.03
C ARG A 121 -18.99 -16.37 -10.04
N ALA A 122 -18.49 -16.72 -11.23
CA ALA A 122 -17.28 -17.55 -11.38
C ALA A 122 -16.04 -16.85 -10.78
N ARG A 123 -15.88 -15.55 -11.04
CA ARG A 123 -14.79 -14.75 -10.47
C ARG A 123 -14.84 -14.71 -8.95
N THR A 124 -16.02 -14.50 -8.36
CA THR A 124 -16.19 -14.50 -6.91
C THR A 124 -15.84 -15.85 -6.28
N ARG A 125 -16.15 -16.99 -6.94
CA ARG A 125 -15.73 -18.33 -6.47
C ARG A 125 -14.20 -18.43 -6.40
N VAL A 126 -13.49 -18.00 -7.44
CA VAL A 126 -12.01 -18.00 -7.47
C VAL A 126 -11.41 -17.06 -6.42
N GLU A 127 -11.94 -15.85 -6.28
CA GLU A 127 -11.48 -14.87 -5.28
C GLU A 127 -11.65 -15.38 -3.84
N ALA A 128 -12.71 -16.14 -3.56
CA ALA A 128 -12.95 -16.72 -2.24
C ALA A 128 -11.86 -17.72 -1.82
N ILE A 129 -11.24 -18.42 -2.78
CA ILE A 129 -10.16 -19.39 -2.57
C ILE A 129 -8.82 -18.67 -2.34
N ASN A 130 -8.50 -17.72 -3.22
CA ASN A 130 -7.18 -17.08 -3.27
C ASN A 130 -6.87 -16.22 -2.03
N MET A 131 -7.88 -15.79 -1.29
CA MET A 131 -7.67 -14.93 -0.13
C MET A 131 -6.99 -15.61 1.07
N ILE A 132 -6.98 -16.94 1.10
CA ILE A 132 -6.18 -17.72 2.06
C ILE A 132 -4.68 -17.64 1.70
N SER A 133 -4.36 -17.44 0.42
CA SER A 133 -3.00 -17.46 -0.13
C SER A 133 -2.34 -16.07 -0.20
N THR A 134 -3.13 -14.98 -0.26
CA THR A 134 -2.61 -13.61 -0.44
C THR A 134 -1.59 -13.19 0.62
N PHE A 135 -1.70 -13.69 1.86
CA PHE A 135 -0.72 -13.38 2.91
C PHE A 135 0.67 -14.00 2.63
N MET A 136 0.73 -15.14 1.94
CA MET A 136 1.97 -15.82 1.56
C MET A 136 2.56 -15.24 0.26
N VAL A 137 1.71 -14.80 -0.67
CA VAL A 137 2.12 -14.15 -1.93
C VAL A 137 2.73 -12.76 -1.71
N LEU A 138 2.18 -11.98 -0.76
CA LEU A 138 2.73 -10.66 -0.44
C LEU A 138 4.20 -10.73 0.00
N LEU A 139 4.61 -11.76 0.74
CA LEU A 139 6.01 -11.91 1.13
C LEU A 139 6.95 -12.14 -0.07
N TYR A 140 6.49 -12.88 -1.09
CA TYR A 140 7.25 -13.17 -2.30
C TYR A 140 7.40 -11.96 -3.25
N GLU A 141 6.40 -11.09 -3.34
CA GLU A 141 6.48 -9.88 -4.19
C GLU A 141 7.44 -8.81 -3.64
N TYR A 142 7.76 -8.85 -2.34
CA TYR A 142 8.71 -7.93 -1.69
C TYR A 142 10.11 -8.53 -1.49
N ASP A 143 10.43 -9.71 -2.03
CA ASP A 143 11.76 -10.32 -1.89
C ASP A 143 12.87 -9.38 -2.38
N ILE A 144 12.62 -8.65 -3.48
CA ILE A 144 13.56 -7.67 -4.04
C ILE A 144 13.76 -6.49 -3.08
N PHE A 145 12.69 -6.03 -2.43
CA PHE A 145 12.74 -4.94 -1.45
C PHE A 145 13.56 -5.35 -0.22
N TRP A 146 13.29 -6.54 0.32
CA TRP A 146 14.04 -7.06 1.48
C TRP A 146 15.51 -7.32 1.15
N ALA A 147 15.81 -7.87 -0.03
CA ALA A 147 17.18 -8.07 -0.49
C ALA A 147 17.94 -6.74 -0.62
N PHE A 148 17.31 -5.72 -1.20
CA PHE A 148 17.91 -4.39 -1.33
C PHE A 148 18.16 -3.73 0.03
N LEU A 149 17.21 -3.83 0.96
CA LEU A 149 17.33 -3.28 2.30
C LEU A 149 18.48 -3.93 3.09
N ILE A 150 18.64 -5.24 2.98
CA ILE A 150 19.75 -5.98 3.60
C ILE A 150 21.09 -5.52 3.02
N ILE A 151 21.22 -5.45 1.69
CA ILE A 151 22.46 -5.03 1.03
C ILE A 151 22.82 -3.59 1.41
N SER A 152 21.84 -2.68 1.43
CA SER A 152 22.06 -1.26 1.76
C SER A 152 22.52 -1.06 3.21
N ILE A 153 22.12 -1.92 4.14
CA ILE A 153 22.58 -1.88 5.54
C ILE A 153 23.93 -2.60 5.69
N LEU A 154 24.11 -3.71 4.98
CA LEU A 154 25.30 -4.54 5.08
C LEU A 154 26.55 -3.80 4.59
N ILE A 155 26.46 -3.06 3.48
CA ILE A 155 27.62 -2.35 2.89
C ILE A 155 28.25 -1.35 3.87
N PRO A 156 27.52 -0.41 4.50
CA PRO A 156 28.07 0.49 5.51
C PRO A 156 28.67 -0.23 6.71
N ILE A 157 27.99 -1.26 7.23
CA ILE A 157 28.47 -2.02 8.39
C ILE A 157 29.80 -2.71 8.05
N LEU A 158 29.87 -3.35 6.88
CA LEU A 158 31.09 -4.03 6.44
C LEU A 158 32.22 -3.02 6.25
N ALA A 159 31.95 -1.87 5.63
CA ALA A 159 32.94 -0.81 5.47
C ALA A 159 33.50 -0.32 6.81
N PHE A 160 32.64 -0.11 7.82
CA PHE A 160 33.06 0.26 9.18
C PHE A 160 33.89 -0.84 9.86
N LEU A 161 33.48 -2.11 9.75
CA LEU A 161 34.20 -3.23 10.36
C LEU A 161 35.58 -3.43 9.72
N ILE A 162 35.65 -3.37 8.39
CA ILE A 162 36.90 -3.49 7.63
C ILE A 162 37.84 -2.35 7.99
N SER A 163 37.32 -1.11 8.05
CA SER A 163 38.09 0.05 8.50
C SER A 163 38.61 -0.15 9.93
N GLY A 164 37.78 -0.63 10.85
CA GLY A 164 38.18 -0.89 12.23
C GLY A 164 39.25 -1.99 12.41
N ILE A 165 39.31 -2.97 11.49
CA ILE A 165 40.28 -4.08 11.54
C ILE A 165 41.59 -3.71 10.83
N LEU A 166 41.53 -3.09 9.65
CA LEU A 166 42.73 -2.77 8.86
C LEU A 166 43.38 -1.44 9.25
N ALA A 167 42.62 -0.45 9.75
CA ALA A 167 43.18 0.85 10.03
C ALA A 167 44.14 0.78 11.23
N PRO A 168 45.39 1.26 11.09
CA PRO A 168 46.34 1.30 12.19
C PRO A 168 45.83 2.26 13.28
N ILE A 169 45.48 1.71 14.45
CA ILE A 169 45.05 2.50 15.61
C ILE A 169 46.28 2.99 16.36
N ASN A 170 46.67 4.24 16.12
CA ASN A 170 47.64 4.91 16.98
C ASN A 170 46.98 5.25 18.34
N LYS A 171 47.64 4.97 19.46
CA LYS A 171 47.13 5.17 20.84
C LYS A 171 47.93 6.22 21.62
N GLY A 172 48.70 7.05 20.93
CA GLY A 172 49.49 8.10 21.55
C GLY A 172 48.62 9.15 22.29
N PRO A 173 49.18 9.84 23.30
CA PRO A 173 48.48 10.88 24.04
C PRO A 173 48.03 12.07 23.17
N GLU A 174 48.70 12.30 22.04
CA GLU A 174 48.33 13.32 21.04
C GLU A 174 46.94 13.07 20.42
N LYS A 175 46.57 11.80 20.17
CA LYS A 175 45.24 11.43 19.65
C LYS A 175 44.11 11.65 20.67
N LEU A 176 44.45 11.70 21.96
CA LEU A 176 43.51 11.99 23.05
C LEU A 176 43.46 13.50 23.36
N SER A 177 44.31 14.30 22.73
CA SER A 177 44.24 15.75 22.83
C SER A 177 43.07 16.28 21.99
N SER A 178 42.52 17.44 22.36
CA SER A 178 41.39 18.04 21.65
C SER A 178 41.74 18.55 20.24
N TYR A 179 43.01 18.48 19.82
CA TYR A 179 43.47 19.07 18.56
C TYR A 179 44.57 18.21 17.90
N GLU A 180 44.23 17.59 16.77
CA GLU A 180 45.08 16.59 16.07
C GLU A 180 45.93 17.20 14.93
N SER A 181 45.78 18.49 14.61
CA SER A 181 46.47 19.12 13.48
C SER A 181 47.93 19.53 13.76
N GLY A 182 48.47 19.23 14.95
CA GLY A 182 49.86 19.52 15.34
C GLY A 182 50.21 21.01 15.55
N ILE A 183 49.23 21.90 15.43
CA ILE A 183 49.35 23.34 15.72
C ILE A 183 48.73 23.58 17.09
N GLU A 184 49.37 24.33 17.99
CA GLU A 184 48.75 24.62 19.28
C GLU A 184 47.50 25.50 19.07
N PRO A 185 46.33 25.15 19.66
CA PRO A 185 45.12 25.93 19.47
C PRO A 185 45.32 27.34 20.03
N MET A 186 45.17 28.35 19.17
CA MET A 186 45.21 29.76 19.57
C MET A 186 43.80 30.32 19.73
N GLY A 187 43.48 30.79 20.93
CA GLY A 187 42.25 31.51 21.25
C GLY A 187 41.10 30.65 21.76
N ASP A 188 39.97 31.29 22.08
CA ASP A 188 38.77 30.66 22.61
C ASP A 188 37.94 29.96 21.51
N ALA A 189 37.34 28.80 21.85
CA ALA A 189 36.45 28.04 20.96
C ALA A 189 35.10 28.72 20.69
N TRP A 190 34.79 29.78 21.44
CA TRP A 190 33.54 30.54 21.35
C TRP A 190 33.68 31.76 20.43
N LEU A 191 34.06 31.52 19.17
CA LEU A 191 34.04 32.54 18.14
C LEU A 191 32.65 32.62 17.50
N GLN A 192 32.10 33.82 17.34
CA GLN A 192 30.87 34.02 16.57
C GLN A 192 31.18 33.78 15.09
N PHE A 193 30.87 32.57 14.60
CA PHE A 193 30.94 32.27 13.17
C PHE A 193 29.98 33.18 12.41
N ARG A 194 30.49 33.85 11.36
CA ARG A 194 29.64 34.63 10.46
C ARG A 194 28.59 33.70 9.85
N ILE A 195 27.31 34.05 9.99
CA ILE A 195 26.09 33.29 9.59
C ILE A 195 26.00 32.99 8.07
N ARG A 196 27.04 33.30 7.27
CA ARG A 196 27.00 33.19 5.81
C ARG A 196 26.71 31.77 5.30
N TYR A 197 26.99 30.72 6.11
CA TYR A 197 26.64 29.32 5.82
C TYR A 197 25.14 29.02 5.86
N TYR A 198 24.35 29.80 6.61
CA TYR A 198 22.91 29.60 6.73
C TYR A 198 22.20 29.80 5.39
N MET A 199 22.68 30.73 4.56
CA MET A 199 22.11 30.96 3.23
C MET A 199 22.24 29.73 2.33
N PHE A 200 23.38 29.03 2.38
CA PHE A 200 23.58 27.80 1.61
C PHE A 200 22.66 26.68 2.10
N ALA A 201 22.56 26.49 3.42
CA ALA A 201 21.66 25.49 4.00
C ALA A 201 20.19 25.77 3.64
N LEU A 202 19.77 27.04 3.65
CA LEU A 202 18.42 27.43 3.29
C LEU A 202 18.14 27.19 1.80
N VAL A 203 19.07 27.53 0.90
CA VAL A 203 18.95 27.24 -0.53
C VAL A 203 18.88 25.73 -0.79
N PHE A 204 19.68 24.94 -0.08
CA PHE A 204 19.65 23.47 -0.19
C PHE A 204 18.31 22.89 0.26
N VAL A 205 17.79 23.30 1.41
CA VAL A 205 16.49 22.83 1.93
C VAL A 205 15.35 23.21 0.98
N VAL A 206 15.36 24.43 0.43
CA VAL A 206 14.37 24.87 -0.56
C VAL A 206 14.41 23.98 -1.80
N PHE A 207 15.60 23.74 -2.35
CA PHE A 207 15.77 22.89 -3.53
C PHE A 207 15.34 21.44 -3.27
N ASP A 208 15.64 20.88 -2.09
CA ASP A 208 15.25 19.53 -1.70
C ASP A 208 13.72 19.38 -1.65
N VAL A 209 13.03 20.31 -0.99
CA VAL A 209 11.57 20.37 -0.97
C VAL A 209 10.97 20.50 -2.38
N GLU A 210 11.61 21.27 -3.25
CA GLU A 210 11.18 21.43 -4.65
C GLU A 210 11.28 20.14 -5.45
N THR A 211 12.31 19.32 -5.21
CA THR A 211 12.43 18.01 -5.88
C THR A 211 11.34 17.02 -5.48
N VAL A 212 10.85 17.08 -4.25
CA VAL A 212 9.72 16.25 -3.79
C VAL A 212 8.46 16.55 -4.61
N PHE A 213 8.26 17.79 -5.04
CA PHE A 213 7.13 18.17 -5.90
C PHE A 213 7.22 17.61 -7.33
N LEU A 214 8.40 17.24 -7.81
CA LEU A 214 8.55 16.58 -9.12
C LEU A 214 8.06 15.14 -9.10
N TYR A 215 7.94 14.51 -7.94
CA TYR A 215 7.57 13.11 -7.83
C TYR A 215 6.09 12.83 -8.17
N PRO A 216 5.09 13.53 -7.59
CA PRO A 216 3.68 13.37 -7.99
C PRO A 216 3.43 13.77 -9.46
N TRP A 217 4.18 14.76 -9.94
CA TRP A 217 4.18 15.13 -11.36
C TRP A 217 4.60 13.95 -12.24
N ALA A 218 5.74 13.31 -11.95
CA ALA A 218 6.24 12.18 -12.73
C ALA A 218 5.27 10.99 -12.72
N MET A 219 4.60 10.76 -11.59
CA MET A 219 3.61 9.68 -11.45
C MET A 219 2.31 9.94 -12.25
N SER A 220 1.99 11.20 -12.56
CA SER A 220 0.75 11.57 -13.26
C SER A 220 0.94 11.82 -14.77
N PHE A 221 2.14 11.60 -15.28
CA PHE A 221 2.50 11.85 -16.68
C PHE A 221 1.61 11.09 -17.68
N ASP A 222 1.28 9.83 -17.36
CA ASP A 222 0.51 8.94 -18.25
C ASP A 222 -0.94 9.41 -18.49
N VAL A 223 -1.50 10.21 -17.58
CA VAL A 223 -2.91 10.66 -17.65
C VAL A 223 -3.02 12.03 -18.31
N LEU A 224 -2.09 12.93 -18.02
CA LEU A 224 -2.18 14.34 -18.38
C LEU A 224 -1.30 14.72 -19.59
N GLY A 225 -0.35 13.86 -19.97
CA GLY A 225 0.43 13.97 -21.20
C GLY A 225 1.32 15.23 -21.28
N VAL A 226 1.46 15.76 -22.49
CA VAL A 226 2.46 16.81 -22.83
C VAL A 226 2.21 18.14 -22.11
N SER A 227 0.97 18.47 -21.74
CA SER A 227 0.66 19.71 -21.02
C SER A 227 1.39 19.79 -19.68
N VAL A 228 1.42 18.67 -18.95
CA VAL A 228 2.08 18.54 -17.65
C VAL A 228 3.59 18.57 -17.80
N PHE A 229 4.14 18.06 -18.91
CA PHE A 229 5.56 18.24 -19.24
C PHE A 229 5.98 19.71 -19.36
N ILE A 230 5.17 20.53 -20.02
CA ILE A 230 5.47 21.95 -20.18
C ILE A 230 5.45 22.66 -18.82
N GLU A 231 4.51 22.31 -17.94
CA GLU A 231 4.42 22.87 -16.58
C GLU A 231 5.66 22.54 -15.73
N ALA A 232 6.14 21.29 -15.76
CA ALA A 232 7.38 20.92 -15.07
C ALA A 232 8.61 21.60 -15.67
N LEU A 233 8.67 21.74 -17.00
CA LEU A 233 9.76 22.45 -17.65
C LEU A 233 9.81 23.92 -17.19
N ILE A 234 8.65 24.59 -17.13
CA ILE A 234 8.53 25.96 -16.61
C ILE A 234 8.96 26.02 -15.15
N PHE A 235 8.50 25.08 -14.32
CA PHE A 235 8.86 25.02 -12.90
C PHE A 235 10.39 24.91 -12.72
N VAL A 236 11.04 23.96 -13.38
CA VAL A 236 12.50 23.79 -13.32
C VAL A 236 13.23 25.05 -13.82
N LEU A 237 12.73 25.69 -14.88
CA LEU A 237 13.34 26.90 -15.42
C LEU A 237 13.28 28.07 -14.41
N ILE A 238 12.18 28.20 -13.66
CA ILE A 238 12.05 29.18 -12.58
C ILE A 238 13.09 28.92 -11.48
N LEU A 239 13.32 27.66 -11.11
CA LEU A 239 14.33 27.30 -10.10
C LEU A 239 15.74 27.65 -10.56
N ILE A 240 16.07 27.34 -11.82
CA ILE A 240 17.37 27.69 -12.42
C ILE A 240 17.57 29.22 -12.39
N VAL A 241 16.54 30.00 -12.73
CA VAL A 241 16.62 31.47 -12.67
C VAL A 241 16.84 31.95 -11.24
N GLY A 242 16.14 31.38 -10.26
CA GLY A 242 16.34 31.68 -8.84
C GLY A 242 17.75 31.37 -8.36
N LEU A 243 18.29 30.22 -8.76
CA LEU A 243 19.65 29.80 -8.43
C LEU A 243 20.70 30.72 -9.07
N VAL A 244 20.54 31.06 -10.35
CA VAL A 244 21.42 32.00 -11.05
C VAL A 244 21.37 33.37 -10.39
N TYR A 245 20.19 33.84 -9.98
CA TYR A 245 20.05 35.10 -9.26
C TYR A 245 20.78 35.08 -7.91
N ALA A 246 20.59 34.02 -7.12
CA ALA A 246 21.28 33.83 -5.84
C ALA A 246 22.81 33.81 -6.03
N TRP A 247 23.28 33.13 -7.08
CA TRP A 247 24.69 33.11 -7.44
C TRP A 247 25.23 34.50 -7.79
N ARG A 248 24.53 35.26 -8.66
CA ARG A 248 24.95 36.62 -9.02
C ARG A 248 24.94 37.60 -7.84
N LYS A 249 24.16 37.33 -6.80
CA LYS A 249 24.13 38.11 -5.55
C LYS A 249 25.22 37.71 -4.55
N GLY A 250 26.06 36.74 -4.87
CA GLY A 250 27.10 36.24 -3.96
C GLY A 250 26.54 35.44 -2.79
N ALA A 251 25.26 35.02 -2.84
CA ALA A 251 24.66 34.19 -1.78
C ALA A 251 25.30 32.79 -1.69
N LEU A 252 26.00 32.37 -2.74
CA LEU A 252 26.72 31.10 -2.86
C LEU A 252 28.24 31.26 -2.75
N GLU A 253 28.76 32.47 -2.48
CA GLU A 253 30.19 32.71 -2.36
C GLU A 253 30.69 32.41 -0.94
N TRP A 254 31.69 31.53 -0.87
CA TRP A 254 32.37 31.14 0.35
C TRP A 254 33.70 31.89 0.45
N SER A 255 33.65 33.14 0.94
CA SER A 255 34.81 33.93 1.40
C SER A 255 34.43 34.84 2.55
#